data_AF-A0A1Z9EJW3-F1
#
_entry.id   AF-A0A1Z9EJW3-F1
#
_cell.length_a   1.000
_cell.length_b   1.000
_cell.length_c   1.000
_cell.angle_alpha   90.00
_cell.angle_beta   90.00
_cell.angle_gamma   90.00
#
_symmetry.space_group_name_H-M   'P 1'
#
loop_
_entity.id
_entity.type
_entity.pdbx_description
1 polymer ?
#
loop_
_entity_poly.entity_id
_entity_poly.type
_entity_poly.pdbx_seq_one_letter_code
_entity_poly.pdbx_strand_id
1 'polypeptide(L)'
;FKKKLYRSLNVPPSRMDGEGGFNLGRSSEILRDELKFTKFVGRLRKRFSNMFNDMLKTQLLLKNIITPEDWEIMSEHIQYDFLYDNHFSELKEAELLNERLTLAQTAEPYIGKYYSQDYVRRKILRQTDIEIIEQDKLIAKEIKDGVIPDPATIDPATGQPLDPSAGMDLGQPQMEPEIDASAAEPIEMPKGGEI
;
A
#
# COMPACT_ATOMS: atom_id res chain seq x y z
N PHE A 1 38.06 20.51 -6.69
CA PHE A 1 37.60 21.78 -6.09
C PHE A 1 36.07 21.95 -6.16
N LYS A 2 35.44 21.82 -7.34
CA LYS A 2 33.97 21.92 -7.53
C LYS A 2 33.13 21.15 -6.47
N LYS A 3 33.37 19.85 -6.28
CA LYS A 3 32.65 19.02 -5.28
C LYS A 3 32.81 19.52 -3.84
N LYS A 4 33.98 20.06 -3.47
CA LYS A 4 34.24 20.59 -2.12
C LYS A 4 33.48 21.91 -1.89
N LEU A 5 33.41 22.77 -2.90
CA LEU A 5 32.65 24.03 -2.85
C LEU A 5 31.15 23.80 -2.68
N TYR A 6 30.54 22.90 -3.48
CA TYR A 6 29.12 22.60 -3.36
C TYR A 6 28.76 21.97 -2.01
N ARG A 7 29.65 21.12 -1.47
CA ARG A 7 29.50 20.58 -0.12
C ARG A 7 29.54 21.68 0.96
N SER A 8 30.37 22.71 0.80
CA SER A 8 30.37 23.86 1.72
C SER A 8 29.10 24.72 1.61
N LEU A 9 28.42 24.70 0.46
CA LEU A 9 27.15 25.40 0.24
C LEU A 9 25.93 24.58 0.71
N ASN A 10 26.13 23.45 1.41
CA ASN A 10 25.08 22.51 1.82
C ASN A 10 24.19 22.01 0.66
N VAL A 11 24.72 22.01 -0.57
CA VAL A 11 24.04 21.47 -1.75
C VAL A 11 24.34 19.96 -1.85
N PRO A 12 23.33 19.10 -2.04
CA PRO A 12 23.54 17.65 -2.18
C PRO A 12 24.50 17.31 -3.32
N PRO A 13 25.49 16.41 -3.09
CA PRO A 13 26.40 15.97 -4.15
C PRO A 13 25.68 15.18 -5.25
N SER A 14 24.57 14.52 -4.92
CA SER A 14 23.68 13.82 -5.85
C SER A 14 23.14 14.70 -6.98
N ARG A 15 22.93 16.01 -6.72
CA ARG A 15 22.50 16.99 -7.73
C ARG A 15 23.59 17.35 -8.74
N MET A 16 24.85 17.00 -8.46
CA MET A 16 26.02 17.40 -9.25
C MET A 16 26.60 16.26 -10.10
N ASP A 17 26.44 15.01 -9.68
CA ASP A 17 27.00 13.81 -10.34
C ASP A 17 25.97 13.12 -11.28
N GLY A 18 24.93 13.83 -11.72
CA GLY A 18 23.79 13.32 -12.50
C GLY A 18 24.04 12.89 -13.96
N GLU A 19 25.30 12.77 -14.41
CA GLU A 19 25.61 12.33 -15.79
C GLU A 19 25.62 10.79 -15.97
N GLY A 20 25.44 10.01 -14.91
CA GLY A 20 25.35 8.55 -14.99
C GLY A 20 23.93 8.06 -14.73
N GLY A 21 23.35 7.38 -15.72
CA GLY A 21 21.97 6.90 -15.75
C GLY A 21 21.43 6.29 -14.45
N PHE A 22 20.11 6.39 -14.31
CA PHE A 22 19.31 5.92 -13.19
C PHE A 22 19.66 4.47 -12.82
N ASN A 23 20.39 4.29 -11.71
CA ASN A 23 20.72 2.99 -11.15
C ASN A 23 19.84 2.80 -9.91
N LEU A 24 19.03 1.73 -9.91
CA LEU A 24 18.03 1.42 -8.88
C LEU A 24 18.58 1.40 -7.44
N GLY A 25 19.89 1.16 -7.25
CA GLY A 25 20.56 1.23 -5.94
C GLY A 25 20.94 2.65 -5.47
N ARG A 26 21.05 3.63 -6.38
CA ARG A 26 21.35 5.04 -6.05
C ARG A 26 20.13 5.84 -5.62
N SER A 27 18.91 5.36 -5.88
CA SER A 27 17.67 6.01 -5.45
C SER A 27 17.64 6.23 -3.93
N SER A 28 18.10 5.25 -3.16
CA SER A 28 18.22 5.33 -1.69
C SER A 28 19.21 6.42 -1.21
N GLU A 29 20.34 6.59 -1.91
CA GLU A 29 21.34 7.63 -1.60
C GLU A 29 20.83 9.03 -1.94
N ILE A 30 20.18 9.18 -3.10
CA ILE A 30 19.51 10.41 -3.51
C ILE A 30 18.45 10.78 -2.47
N LEU A 31 17.62 9.82 -2.04
CA LEU A 31 16.54 10.06 -1.09
C LEU A 31 17.04 10.51 0.29
N ARG A 32 18.16 9.95 0.77
CA ARG A 32 18.77 10.35 2.05
C ARG A 32 19.31 11.78 2.02
N ASP A 33 19.98 12.16 0.95
CA ASP A 33 20.57 13.50 0.83
C ASP A 33 19.50 14.57 0.55
N GLU A 34 18.46 14.24 -0.22
CA GLU A 34 17.28 15.10 -0.38
C GLU A 34 16.51 15.28 0.93
N LEU A 35 16.40 14.25 1.78
CA LEU A 35 15.79 14.39 3.10
C LEU A 35 16.58 15.37 3.99
N LYS A 36 17.92 15.32 3.96
CA LYS A 36 18.77 16.28 4.70
C LYS A 36 18.62 17.69 4.15
N PHE A 37 18.58 17.83 2.82
CA PHE A 37 18.38 19.12 2.16
C PHE A 37 17.01 19.71 2.48
N THR A 38 15.96 18.89 2.44
CA THR A 38 14.60 19.28 2.84
C THR A 38 14.57 19.79 4.29
N LYS A 39 15.22 19.08 5.23
CA LYS A 39 15.36 19.56 6.61
C LYS A 39 16.17 20.85 6.72
N PHE A 40 17.19 21.03 5.90
CA PHE A 40 17.98 22.27 5.84
C PHE A 40 17.14 23.45 5.35
N VAL A 41 16.41 23.30 4.25
CA VAL A 41 15.47 24.30 3.73
C VAL A 41 14.37 24.60 4.74
N GLY A 42 13.83 23.59 5.43
CA GLY A 42 12.85 23.76 6.50
C GLY A 42 13.36 24.62 7.65
N ARG A 43 14.63 24.45 8.07
CA ARG A 43 15.26 25.34 9.06
C ARG A 43 15.44 26.76 8.54
N LEU A 44 15.77 26.92 7.26
CA LEU A 44 15.88 28.23 6.62
C LEU A 44 14.53 28.95 6.59
N ARG A 45 13.47 28.24 6.20
CA ARG A 45 12.08 28.71 6.19
C ARG A 45 11.64 29.16 7.58
N LYS A 46 11.89 28.36 8.63
CA LYS A 46 11.58 28.75 10.02
C LYS A 46 12.26 30.06 10.44
N ARG A 47 13.53 30.26 10.06
CA ARG A 47 14.23 31.53 10.33
C ARG A 47 13.66 32.69 9.51
N PHE A 48 13.33 32.44 8.26
CA PHE A 48 12.73 33.42 7.36
C PHE A 48 11.32 33.83 7.80
N SER A 49 10.53 32.90 8.36
CA SER A 49 9.20 33.17 8.92
C SER A 49 9.18 34.21 10.03
N ASN A 50 10.26 34.34 10.80
CA ASN A 50 10.35 35.39 11.83
C ASN A 50 10.26 36.80 11.22
N MET A 51 10.79 36.99 10.01
CA MET A 51 10.68 38.26 9.28
C MET A 51 9.21 38.60 8.96
N PHE A 52 8.41 37.59 8.58
CA PHE A 52 6.98 37.79 8.36
C PHE A 52 6.24 38.12 9.65
N ASN A 53 6.60 37.46 10.77
CA ASN A 53 6.04 37.79 12.08
C ASN A 53 6.29 39.25 12.47
N ASP A 54 7.51 39.76 12.29
CA ASP A 54 7.85 41.13 12.64
C ASP A 54 7.08 42.16 11.79
N MET A 55 6.98 41.89 10.48
CA MET A 55 6.19 42.74 9.57
C MET A 55 4.70 42.70 9.91
N LEU A 56 4.15 41.52 10.18
CA LEU A 56 2.73 41.32 10.49
C LEU A 56 2.37 41.95 11.85
N LYS A 57 3.21 41.77 12.88
CA LYS A 57 3.07 42.46 14.18
C LYS A 57 2.97 43.97 14.00
N THR A 58 3.94 44.55 13.29
CA THR A 58 4.03 46.00 13.09
C THR A 58 2.80 46.52 12.34
N GLN A 59 2.37 45.83 11.28
CA GLN A 59 1.21 46.24 10.50
C GLN A 59 -0.10 46.13 11.27
N LEU A 60 -0.30 45.08 12.07
CA LEU A 60 -1.53 44.90 12.86
C LEU A 60 -1.65 45.94 13.99
N LEU A 61 -0.53 46.30 14.63
CA LEU A 61 -0.50 47.35 15.65
C LEU A 61 -0.75 48.73 15.05
N LEU A 62 -0.12 49.06 13.91
CA LEU A 62 -0.30 50.36 13.24
C LEU A 62 -1.72 50.55 12.70
N LYS A 63 -2.35 49.47 12.23
CA LYS A 63 -3.75 49.48 11.78
C LYS A 63 -4.76 49.38 12.92
N ASN A 64 -4.29 49.31 14.17
CA ASN A 64 -5.11 49.21 15.37
C ASN A 64 -6.10 48.03 15.33
N ILE A 65 -5.66 46.88 14.79
CA ILE A 65 -6.47 45.65 14.70
C ILE A 65 -6.33 44.82 15.98
N ILE A 66 -5.14 44.83 16.60
CA ILE A 66 -4.81 44.09 17.82
C ILE A 66 -4.08 44.99 18.81
N THR A 67 -4.06 44.59 20.09
CA THR A 67 -3.19 45.19 21.10
C THR A 67 -1.84 44.45 21.19
N PRO A 68 -0.81 45.04 21.83
CA PRO A 68 0.46 44.35 22.07
C PRO A 68 0.32 43.07 22.92
N GLU A 69 -0.66 43.01 23.82
CA GLU A 69 -0.93 41.85 24.67
C GLU A 69 -1.52 40.69 23.86
N ASP A 70 -2.44 41.00 22.93
CA ASP A 70 -3.03 39.99 22.03
C ASP A 70 -1.98 39.32 21.15
N TRP A 71 -0.94 40.07 20.73
CA TRP A 71 0.12 39.53 19.89
C TRP A 71 0.87 38.37 20.55
N GLU A 72 1.12 38.42 21.85
CA GLU A 72 1.85 37.37 22.56
C GLU A 72 1.12 36.02 22.44
N ILE A 73 -0.21 36.02 22.60
CA ILE A 73 -1.04 34.82 22.49
C ILE A 73 -1.21 34.39 21.03
N MET A 74 -1.45 35.35 20.13
CA MET A 74 -1.67 35.06 18.72
C MET A 74 -0.43 34.50 18.02
N SER A 75 0.76 35.00 18.37
CA SER A 75 2.00 34.63 17.69
C SER A 75 2.34 33.14 17.79
N GLU A 76 1.94 32.47 18.87
CA GLU A 76 2.13 31.03 19.07
C GLU A 76 1.26 30.17 18.13
N HIS A 77 0.13 30.72 17.68
CA HIS A 77 -0.85 30.02 16.85
C HIS A 77 -0.66 30.31 15.35
N ILE A 78 0.20 31.26 14.99
CA ILE A 78 0.48 31.61 13.59
C ILE A 78 1.47 30.60 12.99
N GLN A 79 1.04 29.91 11.94
CA GLN A 79 1.87 28.99 11.17
C GLN A 79 1.93 29.45 9.72
N TYR A 80 3.14 29.50 9.15
CA TYR A 80 3.35 29.78 7.73
C TYR A 80 3.50 28.49 6.97
N ASP A 81 2.58 28.25 6.03
CA ASP A 81 2.71 27.16 5.08
C ASP A 81 3.51 27.61 3.85
N PHE A 82 4.47 26.80 3.43
CA PHE A 82 5.30 27.06 2.27
C PHE A 82 5.00 26.00 1.21
N LEU A 83 4.71 26.43 0.00
CA LEU A 83 4.49 25.51 -1.11
C LEU A 83 5.71 24.58 -1.31
N TYR A 84 5.43 23.29 -1.37
CA TYR A 84 6.40 22.25 -1.66
C TYR A 84 6.31 21.84 -3.12
N ASP A 85 7.45 21.44 -3.69
CA ASP A 85 7.48 20.77 -4.98
C ASP A 85 6.94 19.34 -4.80
N ASN A 86 5.88 19.01 -5.53
CA ASN A 86 5.12 17.77 -5.36
C ASN A 86 5.83 16.54 -5.94
N HIS A 87 6.74 16.72 -6.90
CA HIS A 87 7.27 15.59 -7.67
C HIS A 87 8.14 14.63 -6.84
N PHE A 88 8.90 15.15 -5.87
CA PHE A 88 9.73 14.31 -5.01
C PHE A 88 8.93 13.62 -3.90
N SER A 89 7.91 14.30 -3.37
CA SER A 89 7.00 13.71 -2.38
C SER A 89 6.23 12.54 -2.98
N GLU A 90 5.72 12.71 -4.21
CA GLU A 90 5.01 11.67 -4.95
C GLU A 90 5.92 10.47 -5.27
N LEU A 91 7.14 10.70 -5.76
CA LEU A 91 8.10 9.62 -6.03
C LEU A 91 8.41 8.82 -4.76
N LYS A 92 8.64 9.49 -3.64
CA LYS A 92 8.88 8.85 -2.35
C LYS A 92 7.67 8.04 -1.88
N GLU A 93 6.46 8.57 -2.04
CA GLU A 93 5.23 7.87 -1.66
C GLU A 93 5.01 6.63 -2.52
N ALA A 94 5.26 6.72 -3.82
CA ALA A 94 5.19 5.58 -4.75
C ALA A 94 6.22 4.49 -4.40
N GLU A 95 7.47 4.87 -4.11
CA GLU A 95 8.53 3.91 -3.70
C GLU A 95 8.13 3.21 -2.39
N LEU A 96 7.70 3.97 -1.38
CA LEU A 96 7.27 3.43 -0.09
C LEU A 96 6.03 2.54 -0.21
N LEU A 97 5.07 2.89 -1.07
CA LEU A 97 3.89 2.08 -1.33
C LEU A 97 4.28 0.75 -1.99
N ASN A 98 5.16 0.78 -3.00
CA ASN A 98 5.64 -0.43 -3.66
C ASN A 98 6.38 -1.37 -2.70
N GLU A 99 7.22 -0.83 -1.80
CA GLU A 99 7.86 -1.62 -0.74
C GLU A 99 6.83 -2.26 0.19
N ARG A 100 5.81 -1.50 0.61
CA ARG A 100 4.74 -2.00 1.48
C ARG A 100 3.91 -3.09 0.81
N LEU A 101 3.59 -2.94 -0.48
CA LEU A 101 2.86 -3.95 -1.25
C LEU A 101 3.69 -5.23 -1.40
N THR A 102 4.99 -5.10 -1.67
CA THR A 102 5.92 -6.23 -1.74
C THR A 102 6.00 -6.97 -0.39
N LEU A 103 6.05 -6.23 0.73
CA LEU A 103 6.00 -6.83 2.06
C LEU A 103 4.64 -7.49 2.37
N ALA A 104 3.54 -6.91 1.90
CA ALA A 104 2.22 -7.51 2.07
C ALA A 104 2.09 -8.84 1.32
N GLN A 105 2.60 -8.91 0.08
CA GLN A 105 2.63 -10.13 -0.73
C GLN A 105 3.48 -11.24 -0.07
N THR A 106 4.62 -10.89 0.52
CA THR A 106 5.45 -11.87 1.24
C THR A 106 4.85 -12.27 2.59
N ALA A 107 4.02 -11.41 3.20
CA ALA A 107 3.32 -11.68 4.44
C ALA A 107 2.03 -12.51 4.25
N GLU A 108 1.41 -12.46 3.07
CA GLU A 108 0.17 -13.14 2.70
C GLU A 108 0.06 -14.61 3.18
N PRO A 109 1.04 -15.51 2.91
CA PRO A 109 0.92 -16.92 3.31
C PRO A 109 0.95 -17.15 4.84
N TYR A 110 1.31 -16.13 5.60
CA TYR A 110 1.39 -16.16 7.07
C TYR A 110 0.17 -15.52 7.73
N ILE A 111 -0.74 -14.91 6.96
CA ILE A 111 -2.00 -14.37 7.46
C ILE A 111 -2.87 -15.52 7.96
N GLY A 112 -3.43 -15.38 9.16
CA GLY A 112 -4.21 -16.42 9.84
C GLY A 112 -3.38 -17.48 10.56
N LYS A 113 -2.07 -17.58 10.31
CA LYS A 113 -1.14 -18.46 11.05
C LYS A 113 -0.34 -17.70 12.09
N TYR A 114 0.38 -16.65 11.67
CA TYR A 114 1.27 -15.85 12.52
C TYR A 114 0.86 -14.39 12.61
N TYR A 115 0.18 -13.86 11.58
CA TYR A 115 -0.26 -12.47 11.54
C TYR A 115 -1.78 -12.39 11.34
N SER A 116 -2.42 -11.42 11.99
CA SER A 116 -3.81 -11.07 11.69
C SER A 116 -3.89 -10.11 10.50
N GLN A 117 -5.05 -10.06 9.84
CA GLN A 117 -5.31 -9.10 8.76
C GLN A 117 -5.13 -7.66 9.25
N ASP A 118 -5.61 -7.36 10.46
CA ASP A 118 -5.47 -6.04 11.10
C ASP A 118 -3.99 -5.68 11.34
N TYR A 119 -3.16 -6.65 11.74
CA TYR A 119 -1.74 -6.43 11.93
C TYR A 119 -1.05 -6.03 10.61
N VAL A 120 -1.36 -6.72 9.51
CA VAL A 120 -0.83 -6.39 8.18
C VAL A 120 -1.26 -4.98 7.75
N ARG A 121 -2.55 -4.66 7.89
CA ARG A 121 -3.09 -3.34 7.55
C ARG A 121 -2.43 -2.20 8.34
N ARG A 122 -2.32 -2.33 9.67
CA ARG A 122 -1.75 -1.28 10.53
C ARG A 122 -0.22 -1.21 10.50
N LYS A 123 0.48 -2.34 10.46
CA LYS A 123 1.96 -2.38 10.61
C LYS A 123 2.71 -2.39 9.29
N ILE A 124 2.20 -3.11 8.29
CA ILE A 124 2.83 -3.19 6.96
C ILE A 124 2.31 -2.03 6.10
N LEU A 125 1.00 -1.95 5.88
CA LEU A 125 0.42 -0.93 4.99
C LEU A 125 0.35 0.47 5.61
N ARG A 126 0.39 0.58 6.95
CA ARG A 126 0.34 1.84 7.73
C ARG A 126 -0.96 2.62 7.56
N GLN A 127 -2.07 1.89 7.42
CA GLN A 127 -3.40 2.49 7.38
C GLN A 127 -3.79 3.00 8.77
N THR A 128 -4.51 4.13 8.81
CA THR A 128 -5.11 4.64 10.04
C THR A 128 -6.42 3.89 10.37
N ASP A 129 -6.86 3.98 11.62
CA ASP A 129 -8.12 3.33 12.05
C ASP A 129 -9.33 3.83 11.24
N ILE A 130 -9.34 5.12 10.91
CA ILE A 130 -10.39 5.75 10.11
C ILE A 130 -10.36 5.20 8.69
N GLU A 131 -9.17 5.15 8.07
CA GLU A 131 -8.99 4.59 6.72
C GLU A 131 -9.45 3.14 6.65
N ILE A 132 -9.13 2.30 7.63
CA ILE A 132 -9.56 0.88 7.64
C ILE A 132 -11.09 0.79 7.61
N ILE A 133 -11.77 1.55 8.46
CA ILE A 133 -13.24 1.55 8.54
C ILE A 133 -13.87 2.07 7.24
N GLU A 134 -13.30 3.13 6.66
CA GLU A 134 -13.78 3.69 5.40
C GLU A 134 -13.57 2.72 4.23
N GLN A 135 -12.39 2.10 4.14
CA GLN A 135 -12.08 1.11 3.12
C GLN A 135 -12.99 -0.11 3.22
N ASP A 136 -13.23 -0.64 4.42
CA ASP A 136 -14.13 -1.78 4.60
C ASP A 136 -15.58 -1.44 4.20
N LYS A 137 -16.03 -0.19 4.44
CA LYS A 137 -17.34 0.30 3.96
C LYS A 137 -17.40 0.44 2.44
N LEU A 138 -16.33 0.89 1.80
CA LEU A 138 -16.26 1.01 0.34
C LEU A 138 -16.26 -0.35 -0.32
N ILE A 139 -15.43 -1.28 0.18
CA ILE A 139 -15.38 -2.67 -0.30
C ILE A 139 -16.76 -3.33 -0.16
N ALA A 140 -17.44 -3.18 0.97
CA ALA A 140 -18.78 -3.74 1.16
C ALA A 140 -19.83 -3.17 0.18
N LYS A 141 -19.70 -1.89 -0.21
CA LYS A 141 -20.54 -1.29 -1.25
C LYS A 141 -20.20 -1.84 -2.63
N GLU A 142 -18.92 -1.94 -2.97
CA GLU A 142 -18.45 -2.47 -4.25
C GLU A 142 -18.83 -3.94 -4.46
N ILE A 143 -18.83 -4.75 -3.40
CA ILE A 143 -19.33 -6.13 -3.41
C ILE A 143 -20.85 -6.15 -3.67
N LYS A 144 -21.60 -5.28 -2.98
CA LYS A 144 -23.07 -5.18 -3.15
C LYS A 144 -23.45 -4.71 -4.57
N ASP A 145 -22.67 -3.78 -5.11
CA ASP A 145 -22.86 -3.24 -6.46
C ASP A 145 -22.34 -4.20 -7.54
N GLY A 146 -21.71 -5.33 -7.15
CA GLY A 146 -21.24 -6.38 -8.04
C GLY A 146 -19.98 -6.02 -8.84
N VAL A 147 -19.28 -4.95 -8.47
CA VAL A 147 -18.02 -4.52 -9.09
C VAL A 147 -16.87 -5.42 -8.66
N ILE A 148 -16.91 -5.91 -7.42
CA ILE A 148 -15.94 -6.83 -6.84
C ILE A 148 -16.65 -8.15 -6.47
N PRO A 149 -16.13 -9.32 -6.89
CA PRO A 149 -16.67 -10.60 -6.44
C PRO A 149 -16.48 -10.78 -4.93
N ASP A 150 -17.49 -11.35 -4.26
CA ASP A 150 -17.44 -11.59 -2.82
C ASP A 150 -16.22 -12.46 -2.47
N PRO A 151 -15.35 -12.06 -1.53
CA PRO A 151 -14.18 -12.85 -1.13
C PRO A 151 -14.52 -14.27 -0.65
N ALA A 152 -15.75 -14.54 -0.21
CA ALA A 152 -16.21 -15.89 0.14
C ALA A 152 -16.46 -16.79 -1.10
N THR A 153 -16.55 -16.19 -2.28
CA THR A 153 -16.73 -16.89 -3.55
C THR A 153 -15.43 -17.04 -4.32
N ILE A 154 -14.26 -16.83 -3.72
CA ILE A 154 -12.95 -16.93 -4.40
C ILE A 154 -12.14 -18.05 -3.77
N ASP A 155 -11.61 -18.96 -4.59
CA ASP A 155 -10.75 -20.04 -4.10
C ASP A 155 -9.38 -19.49 -3.65
N PRO A 156 -8.99 -19.68 -2.36
CA PRO A 156 -7.72 -19.19 -1.82
C PRO A 156 -6.47 -19.72 -2.53
N ALA A 157 -6.57 -20.81 -3.30
CA ALA A 157 -5.44 -21.41 -4.01
C ALA A 157 -5.28 -20.93 -5.46
N THR A 158 -6.37 -20.52 -6.12
CA THR A 158 -6.39 -20.25 -7.57
C THR A 158 -6.82 -18.82 -7.92
N GLY A 159 -7.37 -18.06 -6.97
CA GLY A 159 -7.79 -16.67 -7.19
C GLY A 159 -8.96 -16.52 -8.19
N GLN A 160 -9.59 -17.63 -8.57
CA GLN A 160 -10.77 -17.65 -9.43
C GLN A 160 -12.04 -17.64 -8.57
N PRO A 161 -13.14 -17.04 -9.07
CA PRO A 161 -14.44 -17.24 -8.47
C PRO A 161 -14.77 -18.73 -8.43
N LEU A 162 -15.05 -19.27 -7.24
CA LEU A 162 -15.76 -20.52 -7.02
C LEU A 162 -17.08 -20.44 -7.77
N ASP A 163 -17.08 -21.00 -8.97
CA ASP A 163 -18.29 -21.12 -9.75
C ASP A 163 -19.26 -22.06 -9.01
N PRO A 164 -20.45 -21.59 -8.57
CA PRO A 164 -21.43 -22.45 -7.92
C PRO A 164 -21.89 -23.61 -8.83
N SER A 165 -21.65 -23.52 -10.14
CA SER A 165 -21.97 -24.60 -11.10
C SER A 165 -20.97 -25.74 -11.15
N ALA A 166 -19.74 -25.59 -10.62
CA ALA A 166 -18.72 -26.64 -10.74
C ALA A 166 -18.95 -27.86 -9.83
N GLY A 167 -20.00 -27.83 -8.98
CA GLY A 167 -20.45 -28.97 -8.17
C GLY A 167 -21.69 -29.70 -8.70
N MET A 168 -22.30 -29.23 -9.80
CA MET A 168 -23.56 -29.77 -10.34
C MET A 168 -23.42 -30.44 -11.71
N ASP A 169 -22.21 -30.54 -12.27
CA ASP A 169 -21.91 -31.25 -13.52
C ASP A 169 -20.84 -32.35 -13.33
N LEU A 170 -20.97 -33.13 -12.25
CA LEU A 170 -20.52 -34.51 -12.30
C LEU A 170 -21.63 -35.27 -13.05
N GLY A 171 -21.46 -35.36 -14.37
CA GLY A 171 -22.41 -35.94 -15.31
C GLY A 171 -23.14 -37.15 -14.74
N GLN A 172 -24.45 -37.19 -14.96
CA GLN A 172 -25.27 -38.37 -14.64
C GLN A 172 -24.54 -39.63 -15.13
N PRO A 173 -24.37 -40.68 -14.30
CA PRO A 173 -23.78 -41.91 -14.77
C PRO A 173 -24.62 -42.41 -15.95
N GLN A 174 -24.00 -42.46 -17.13
CA GLN A 174 -24.60 -43.12 -18.28
C GLN A 174 -24.81 -44.58 -17.86
N MET A 175 -26.07 -44.99 -17.67
CA MET A 175 -26.38 -46.41 -17.61
C MET A 175 -26.05 -46.99 -18.97
N GLU A 176 -25.06 -47.87 -19.02
CA GLU A 176 -24.84 -48.74 -20.17
C GLU A 176 -26.13 -49.55 -20.44
N PRO A 177 -26.53 -49.74 -21.70
CA PRO A 177 -27.70 -50.55 -22.02
C PRO A 177 -27.49 -51.98 -21.48
N GLU A 178 -28.45 -52.47 -20.70
CA GLU A 178 -28.45 -53.84 -20.16
C GLU A 178 -28.22 -54.84 -21.29
N ILE A 179 -27.08 -55.52 -21.22
CA ILE A 179 -26.81 -56.72 -22.00
C ILE A 179 -27.69 -57.82 -21.40
N ASP A 180 -28.71 -58.24 -22.15
CA ASP A 180 -29.64 -59.30 -21.78
C ASP A 180 -28.90 -60.62 -21.58
N ALA A 181 -28.61 -60.94 -20.32
CA ALA A 181 -27.80 -62.09 -19.90
C ALA A 181 -28.61 -63.41 -19.80
N SER A 182 -29.72 -63.54 -20.53
CA SER A 182 -30.57 -64.74 -20.48
C SER A 182 -30.22 -65.84 -21.50
N ALA A 183 -29.08 -65.75 -22.20
CA ALA A 183 -28.74 -66.67 -23.30
C ALA A 183 -27.40 -67.42 -23.16
N ALA A 184 -26.83 -67.54 -21.96
CA ALA A 184 -25.63 -68.35 -21.74
C ALA A 184 -25.97 -69.65 -20.99
N GLU A 185 -25.87 -70.78 -21.69
CA GLU A 185 -26.03 -72.13 -21.14
C GLU A 185 -25.00 -72.41 -20.01
N PRO A 186 -25.38 -73.14 -18.94
CA PRO A 186 -24.48 -73.42 -17.84
C PRO A 186 -23.41 -74.46 -18.22
N ILE A 187 -22.14 -74.05 -18.17
CA ILE A 187 -20.97 -74.94 -18.31
C ILE A 187 -20.81 -75.73 -16.99
N GLU A 188 -20.94 -77.05 -17.05
CA GLU A 188 -20.67 -77.94 -15.91
C GLU A 188 -19.17 -77.91 -15.52
N MET A 189 -18.88 -77.63 -14.25
CA MET A 189 -17.54 -77.78 -13.69
C MET A 189 -17.35 -79.19 -13.10
N PRO A 190 -16.23 -79.89 -13.39
CA PRO A 190 -15.98 -81.22 -12.82
C PRO A 190 -15.61 -81.13 -11.33
N LYS A 191 -16.28 -81.96 -10.51
CA LYS A 191 -16.00 -82.14 -9.08
C LYS A 191 -14.61 -82.77 -8.88
N GLY A 192 -13.73 -82.05 -8.17
CA GLY A 192 -12.48 -82.59 -7.65
C GLY A 192 -12.74 -83.63 -6.55
N GLY A 193 -12.00 -84.74 -6.59
CA GLY A 193 -12.08 -85.84 -5.63
C GLY A 193 -11.28 -85.58 -4.34
N GLU A 194 -11.82 -86.06 -3.23
CA GLU A 194 -11.10 -86.43 -2.01
C GLU A 194 -10.13 -87.58 -2.37
N ILE A 195 -8.86 -87.59 -1.95
CA ILE A 195 -8.33 -87.71 -0.58
C ILE A 195 -6.90 -87.16 -0.54
#